data_AF-D5DZ30-F1
#
_entry.id   AF-D5DZ30-F1
#
_cell.length_a   1.000
_cell.length_b   1.000
_cell.length_c   1.000
_cell.angle_alpha   90.00
_cell.angle_beta   90.00
_cell.angle_gamma   90.00
#
_symmetry.space_group_name_H-M   'P 1'
#
loop_
_entity.id
_entity.type
_entity.pdbx_description
1 polymer ?
#
loop_
_entity_poly.entity_id
_entity_poly.type
_entity_poly.pdbx_seq_one_letter_code
_entity_poly.pdbx_strand_id
1 'polypeptide(L)'
;MVNDLFWESSFEDMKKGYGESEEHYHCLLCGESIEKGIIYPVEGVFYEAKRYMKLHVEQQHGSVFHHLIELDKDVTGLSDHQKNLVKFFKEGKSDSDIQKEMGIGSSSTIRNHRFTLKKKERQAKVFLTLMELLNDGEEEKAVPVTNTAPRRSQRYSVSDEEREKILAKNFPQGLNGPLRTFYLQEKHRLVVLEELSGHFDFGSTYTEKEVNDRLAPFYDDYAVLRRYLIEYGFLERSADGSSYWRKGETEMNTDSKDYKKQMKQLAKEVKTEGGVYQIKNLHNNKIYIGSTPNIKTLNGVKFTLKMNTHQNKKLQNEWNTYGADAFSIEMLETIKREEEKALSKKDLLKLEAKWLEKLQPYGEKGYHSPKADTKEK
;
A
#
# COMPACT_ATOMS: atom_id res chain seq x y z
N MET A 1 23.53 4.58 4.84
CA MET A 1 22.62 5.64 5.30
C MET A 1 22.96 6.87 4.47
N VAL A 2 21.96 7.53 3.89
CA VAL A 2 22.17 8.74 3.08
C VAL A 2 22.27 9.93 4.02
N ASN A 3 23.23 10.84 3.78
CA ASN A 3 23.39 12.04 4.61
C ASN A 3 22.16 12.95 4.48
N ASP A 4 21.71 13.57 5.57
CA ASP A 4 20.58 14.51 5.56
C ASP A 4 20.77 15.68 4.58
N LEU A 5 22.01 16.16 4.43
CA LEU A 5 22.40 17.18 3.45
C LEU A 5 22.07 16.78 2.00
N PHE A 6 22.07 15.47 1.69
CA PHE A 6 21.71 14.99 0.36
C PHE A 6 20.25 15.28 0.01
N TRP A 7 19.35 15.21 0.99
CA TRP A 7 17.91 15.39 0.78
C TRP A 7 17.51 16.86 0.65
N GLU A 8 18.26 17.75 1.28
CA GLU A 8 18.05 19.21 1.21
C GLU A 8 18.75 19.85 0.00
N SER A 9 19.62 19.09 -0.68
CA SER A 9 20.41 19.59 -1.80
C SER A 9 19.62 19.67 -3.10
N SER A 10 20.04 20.60 -3.98
CA SER A 10 19.48 20.72 -5.32
C SER A 10 19.75 19.46 -6.15
N PHE A 11 18.87 19.18 -7.12
CA PHE A 11 19.04 18.02 -8.02
C PHE A 11 20.38 18.05 -8.78
N GLU A 12 20.91 19.23 -9.10
CA GLU A 12 22.21 19.35 -9.76
C GLU A 12 23.38 19.03 -8.82
N ASP A 13 23.27 19.35 -7.54
CA ASP A 13 24.31 19.03 -6.56
C ASP A 13 24.29 17.55 -6.18
N MET A 14 23.09 16.95 -6.08
CA MET A 14 22.94 15.49 -5.95
C MET A 14 23.64 14.74 -7.10
N LYS A 15 23.54 15.24 -8.34
CA LYS A 15 24.21 14.64 -9.51
C LYS A 15 25.73 14.77 -9.47
N LYS A 16 26.26 15.86 -8.91
CA LYS A 16 27.71 16.06 -8.71
C LYS A 16 28.25 15.26 -7.52
N GLY A 17 27.39 14.99 -6.53
CA GLY A 17 27.72 14.25 -5.31
C GLY A 17 28.27 15.13 -4.17
N TYR A 18 28.33 16.45 -4.35
CA TYR A 18 28.81 17.39 -3.35
C TYR A 18 28.03 18.72 -3.42
N GLY A 19 27.82 19.34 -2.27
CA GLY A 19 27.27 20.68 -2.10
C GLY A 19 28.38 21.71 -1.85
N GLU A 20 28.03 22.99 -1.99
CA GLU A 20 28.95 24.12 -1.79
C GLU A 20 28.32 25.11 -0.80
N SER A 21 29.07 25.45 0.25
CA SER A 21 28.78 26.53 1.20
C SER A 21 29.77 27.69 0.98
N GLU A 22 29.69 28.79 1.72
CA GLU A 22 30.62 29.91 1.54
C GLU A 22 32.09 29.49 1.69
N GLU A 23 32.40 28.75 2.77
CA GLU A 23 33.78 28.40 3.14
C GLU A 23 34.15 26.95 2.84
N HIS A 24 33.20 26.05 2.57
CA HIS A 24 33.46 24.62 2.44
C HIS A 24 32.72 23.96 1.26
N TYR A 25 33.29 22.87 0.74
CA TYR A 25 32.59 21.87 -0.05
C TYR A 25 32.21 20.70 0.85
N HIS A 26 31.00 20.16 0.68
CA HIS A 26 30.50 19.05 1.49
C HIS A 26 30.14 17.87 0.60
N CYS A 27 30.67 16.69 0.88
CA CYS A 27 30.30 15.47 0.17
C CYS A 27 28.90 15.05 0.60
N LEU A 28 27.95 14.98 -0.33
CA LEU A 28 26.56 14.60 -0.03
C LEU A 28 26.41 13.10 0.21
N LEU A 29 27.43 12.30 -0.13
CA LEU A 29 27.39 10.84 -0.02
C LEU A 29 27.89 10.33 1.34
N CYS A 30 28.86 11.01 1.96
CA CYS A 30 29.45 10.61 3.24
C CYS A 30 29.49 11.72 4.31
N GLY A 31 29.24 12.98 3.94
CA GLY A 31 29.30 14.12 4.85
C GLY A 31 30.69 14.74 5.06
N GLU A 32 31.72 14.24 4.37
CA GLU A 32 33.07 14.82 4.50
C GLU A 32 33.10 16.27 4.00
N SER A 33 33.77 17.14 4.75
CA SER A 33 33.87 18.57 4.46
C SER A 33 35.29 18.97 4.09
N ILE A 34 35.41 19.81 3.07
CA ILE A 34 36.67 20.28 2.50
C ILE A 34 36.64 21.81 2.48
N GLU A 35 37.55 22.44 3.20
CA GLU A 35 37.68 23.90 3.31
C GLU A 35 38.21 24.52 2.00
N LYS A 36 37.63 25.65 1.60
CA LYS A 36 38.06 26.40 0.42
C LYS A 36 39.34 27.18 0.72
N GLY A 37 40.12 27.45 -0.32
CA GLY A 37 41.40 28.16 -0.20
C GLY A 37 42.57 27.30 0.28
N ILE A 38 42.31 26.06 0.73
CA ILE A 38 43.34 25.07 1.04
C ILE A 38 43.68 24.26 -0.22
N ILE A 39 44.97 23.95 -0.35
CA ILE A 39 45.50 23.05 -1.37
C ILE A 39 45.74 21.68 -0.73
N TYR A 40 45.11 20.65 -1.29
CA TYR A 40 45.11 19.29 -0.75
C TYR A 40 46.11 18.42 -1.52
N PRO A 41 47.15 17.87 -0.86
CA PRO A 41 48.10 16.95 -1.49
C PRO A 41 47.55 15.51 -1.52
N VAL A 42 47.53 14.90 -2.70
CA VAL A 42 47.20 13.48 -2.90
C VAL A 42 48.23 12.86 -3.82
N GLU A 43 48.92 11.81 -3.36
CA GLU A 43 49.94 11.08 -4.14
C GLU A 43 51.00 11.99 -4.79
N GLY A 44 51.37 13.08 -4.11
CA GLY A 44 52.36 14.05 -4.59
C GLY A 44 51.82 15.10 -5.58
N VAL A 45 50.52 15.09 -5.89
CA VAL A 45 49.84 16.11 -6.70
C VAL A 45 49.01 17.00 -5.79
N PHE A 46 49.10 18.31 -6.02
CA PHE A 46 48.38 19.32 -5.25
C PHE A 46 47.07 19.70 -5.95
N TYR A 47 45.95 19.59 -5.26
CA TYR A 47 44.62 19.87 -5.78
C TYR A 47 43.95 21.03 -5.03
N GLU A 48 43.31 21.92 -5.78
CA GLU A 48 42.38 22.89 -5.19
C GLU A 48 41.17 22.15 -4.57
N ALA A 49 40.61 22.68 -3.49
CA ALA A 49 39.48 22.13 -2.74
C ALA A 49 38.36 21.53 -3.61
N LYS A 50 37.93 22.24 -4.66
CA LYS A 50 36.89 21.77 -5.59
C LYS A 50 37.29 20.52 -6.37
N ARG A 51 38.54 20.47 -6.85
CA ARG A 51 39.06 19.32 -7.59
C ARG A 51 39.33 18.15 -6.65
N TYR A 52 39.80 18.44 -5.44
CA TYR A 52 39.98 17.45 -4.39
C TYR A 52 38.64 16.81 -3.99
N MET A 53 37.56 17.59 -3.85
CA MET A 53 36.21 17.03 -3.59
C MET A 53 35.75 16.06 -4.68
N LYS A 54 35.97 16.40 -5.96
CA LYS A 54 35.65 15.48 -7.07
C LYS A 54 36.47 14.19 -7.00
N LEU A 55 37.76 14.31 -6.66
CA LEU A 55 38.65 13.17 -6.49
C LEU A 55 38.21 12.29 -5.31
N HIS A 56 37.81 12.90 -4.19
CA HIS A 56 37.23 12.20 -3.05
C HIS A 56 36.01 11.37 -3.47
N VAL A 57 35.07 11.96 -4.22
CA VAL A 57 33.88 11.24 -4.73
C VAL A 57 34.28 10.06 -5.62
N GLU A 58 35.26 10.24 -6.51
CA GLU A 58 35.75 9.17 -7.38
C GLU A 58 36.47 8.06 -6.60
N GLN A 59 37.29 8.39 -5.60
CA GLN A 59 38.10 7.41 -4.85
C GLN A 59 37.31 6.70 -3.75
N GLN A 60 36.51 7.42 -2.97
CA GLN A 60 35.78 6.88 -1.82
C GLN A 60 34.44 6.26 -2.21
N HIS A 61 33.84 6.71 -3.32
CA HIS A 61 32.50 6.29 -3.72
C HIS A 61 32.44 5.69 -5.14
N GLY A 62 33.57 5.67 -5.86
CA GLY A 62 33.66 5.21 -7.26
C GLY A 62 33.02 6.20 -8.22
N SER A 63 31.72 6.39 -8.10
CA SER A 63 30.98 7.51 -8.70
C SER A 63 29.67 7.72 -7.97
N VAL A 64 29.06 8.88 -8.19
CA VAL A 64 27.71 9.16 -7.68
C VAL A 64 26.72 8.07 -8.10
N PHE A 65 26.79 7.59 -9.35
CA PHE A 65 25.92 6.51 -9.83
C PHE A 65 26.14 5.20 -9.06
N HIS A 66 27.40 4.78 -8.86
CA HIS A 66 27.70 3.54 -8.13
C HIS A 66 27.26 3.64 -6.68
N HIS A 67 27.45 4.79 -6.04
CA HIS A 67 26.96 4.99 -4.68
C HIS A 67 25.43 4.91 -4.61
N LEU A 68 24.72 5.66 -5.47
CA LEU A 68 23.25 5.73 -5.43
C LEU A 68 22.57 4.40 -5.78
N ILE A 69 23.14 3.59 -6.67
CA ILE A 69 22.52 2.32 -7.08
C ILE A 69 22.62 1.24 -5.99
N GLU A 70 23.60 1.33 -5.09
CA GLU A 70 23.74 0.40 -3.96
C GLU A 70 22.74 0.70 -2.83
N LEU A 71 22.25 1.94 -2.72
CA LEU A 71 21.30 2.35 -1.68
C LEU A 71 20.03 1.48 -1.66
N ASP A 72 19.43 1.33 -0.47
CA ASP A 72 18.31 0.43 -0.26
C ASP A 72 17.11 0.71 -1.15
N LYS A 73 16.24 -0.30 -1.30
CA LYS A 73 15.02 -0.20 -2.11
C LYS A 73 14.11 0.94 -1.62
N ASP A 74 14.09 1.23 -0.34
CA ASP A 74 13.23 2.28 0.23
C ASP A 74 13.70 3.68 -0.19
N VAL A 75 14.98 3.81 -0.51
CA VAL A 75 15.60 5.05 -1.00
C VAL A 75 15.48 5.15 -2.52
N THR A 76 15.85 4.11 -3.25
CA THR A 76 15.91 4.13 -4.73
C THR A 76 14.58 3.80 -5.40
N GLY A 77 13.68 3.13 -4.69
CA GLY A 77 12.47 2.52 -5.25
C GLY A 77 12.74 1.40 -6.26
N LEU A 78 13.96 0.86 -6.32
CA LEU A 78 14.39 -0.17 -7.27
C LEU A 78 14.61 -1.51 -6.56
N SER A 79 14.13 -2.60 -7.15
CA SER A 79 14.51 -3.97 -6.75
C SER A 79 15.93 -4.31 -7.20
N ASP A 80 16.56 -5.32 -6.58
CA ASP A 80 17.91 -5.76 -6.94
C ASP A 80 18.04 -6.14 -8.42
N HIS A 81 17.00 -6.77 -8.96
CA HIS A 81 16.92 -7.08 -10.38
C HIS A 81 16.94 -5.81 -11.25
N GLN A 82 16.20 -4.78 -10.86
CA GLN A 82 16.20 -3.49 -11.56
C GLN A 82 17.51 -2.73 -11.38
N LYS A 83 18.15 -2.80 -10.21
CA LYS A 83 19.48 -2.22 -9.98
C LYS A 83 20.51 -2.78 -10.95
N ASN A 84 20.55 -4.11 -11.10
CA ASN A 84 21.45 -4.78 -12.05
C ASN A 84 21.17 -4.39 -13.50
N LEU A 85 19.89 -4.31 -13.91
CA LEU A 85 19.52 -3.79 -15.25
C LEU A 85 20.04 -2.37 -15.48
N VAL A 86 19.87 -1.48 -14.50
CA VAL A 86 20.30 -0.08 -14.60
C VAL A 86 21.83 0.02 -14.68
N LYS A 87 22.58 -0.83 -13.95
CA LYS A 87 24.04 -0.96 -14.08
C LYS A 87 24.46 -1.35 -15.50
N PHE A 88 23.86 -2.41 -16.06
CA PHE A 88 24.19 -2.82 -17.44
C PHE A 88 23.81 -1.76 -18.50
N PHE A 89 22.73 -1.01 -18.29
CA PHE A 89 22.39 0.11 -19.16
C PHE A 89 23.43 1.23 -19.08
N LYS A 90 24.01 1.48 -17.89
CA LYS A 90 25.09 2.46 -17.72
C LYS A 90 26.39 2.01 -18.40
N GLU A 91 26.67 0.71 -18.41
CA GLU A 91 27.80 0.11 -19.13
C GLU A 91 27.61 0.08 -20.66
N GLY A 92 26.40 0.34 -21.16
CA GLY A 92 26.11 0.33 -22.59
C GLY A 92 26.01 -1.07 -23.21
N LYS A 93 25.80 -2.11 -22.40
CA LYS A 93 25.64 -3.49 -22.88
C LYS A 93 24.42 -3.64 -23.79
N SER A 94 24.53 -4.53 -24.78
CA SER A 94 23.44 -4.83 -25.70
C SER A 94 22.33 -5.62 -25.01
N ASP A 95 21.09 -5.51 -25.51
CA ASP A 95 19.96 -6.24 -24.92
C ASP A 95 20.15 -7.78 -24.95
N SER A 96 20.95 -8.29 -25.90
CA SER A 96 21.33 -9.70 -26.02
C SER A 96 22.30 -10.13 -24.92
N ASP A 97 23.30 -9.28 -24.63
CA ASP A 97 24.29 -9.59 -23.59
C ASP A 97 23.67 -9.53 -22.20
N ILE A 98 22.83 -8.51 -21.97
CA ILE A 98 22.06 -8.38 -20.72
C ILE A 98 21.15 -9.59 -20.52
N GLN A 99 20.48 -10.07 -21.58
CA GLN A 99 19.64 -11.26 -21.51
C GLN A 99 20.44 -12.48 -21.02
N LYS A 100 21.63 -12.71 -21.60
CA LYS A 100 22.50 -13.85 -21.25
C LYS A 100 23.01 -13.74 -19.82
N GLU A 101 23.50 -12.58 -19.42
CA GLU A 101 24.11 -12.35 -18.11
C GLU A 101 23.08 -12.42 -16.97
N MET A 102 21.84 -12.00 -17.23
CA MET A 102 20.75 -12.05 -16.24
C MET A 102 19.91 -13.33 -16.27
N GLY A 103 20.15 -14.24 -17.23
CA GLY A 103 19.34 -15.45 -17.40
C GLY A 103 17.87 -15.17 -17.73
N ILE A 104 17.58 -14.07 -18.43
CA ILE A 104 16.21 -13.67 -18.78
C ILE A 104 15.77 -14.39 -20.06
N GLY A 105 14.51 -14.85 -20.11
CA GLY A 105 14.04 -15.70 -21.21
C GLY A 105 13.98 -15.03 -22.59
N SER A 106 13.96 -13.70 -22.71
CA SER A 106 13.94 -13.00 -24.00
C SER A 106 14.53 -11.60 -23.97
N SER A 107 15.15 -11.17 -25.07
CA SER A 107 15.64 -9.80 -25.27
C SER A 107 14.50 -8.77 -25.31
N SER A 108 13.30 -9.19 -25.70
CA SER A 108 12.07 -8.39 -25.64
C SER A 108 11.74 -7.96 -24.20
N THR A 109 12.05 -8.81 -23.22
CA THR A 109 11.86 -8.50 -21.79
C THR A 109 12.78 -7.35 -21.37
N ILE A 110 14.03 -7.32 -21.82
CA ILE A 110 14.98 -6.23 -21.54
C ILE A 110 14.49 -4.90 -22.12
N ARG A 111 14.01 -4.91 -23.36
CA ARG A 111 13.41 -3.73 -24.00
C ARG A 111 12.22 -3.20 -23.21
N ASN A 112 11.35 -4.09 -22.73
CA ASN A 112 10.22 -3.70 -21.90
C ASN A 112 10.65 -3.12 -20.54
N HIS A 113 11.69 -3.68 -19.91
CA HIS A 113 12.26 -3.11 -18.69
C HIS A 113 12.81 -1.70 -18.92
N ARG A 114 13.54 -1.47 -20.01
CA ARG A 114 14.03 -0.13 -20.39
C ARG A 114 12.88 0.86 -20.55
N PHE A 115 11.83 0.47 -21.28
CA PHE A 115 10.64 1.31 -21.47
C PHE A 115 9.95 1.62 -20.12
N THR A 116 9.80 0.60 -19.27
CA THR A 116 9.17 0.77 -17.95
C THR A 116 9.97 1.70 -17.05
N LEU A 117 11.30 1.58 -17.03
CA LEU A 117 12.18 2.47 -16.26
C LEU A 117 12.15 3.91 -16.80
N LYS A 118 12.15 4.10 -18.13
CA LYS A 118 11.98 5.42 -18.75
C LYS A 118 10.60 6.03 -18.46
N LYS A 119 9.54 5.22 -18.42
CA LYS A 119 8.22 5.66 -18.01
C LYS A 119 8.22 6.10 -16.55
N LYS A 120 8.86 5.32 -15.66
CA LYS A 120 9.00 5.66 -14.24
C LYS A 120 9.79 6.95 -14.03
N GLU A 121 10.87 7.17 -14.77
CA GLU A 121 11.65 8.43 -14.77
C GLU A 121 10.76 9.63 -15.10
N ARG A 122 9.96 9.55 -16.18
CA ARG A 122 9.03 10.62 -16.55
C ARG A 122 7.97 10.87 -15.47
N GLN A 123 7.42 9.80 -14.90
CA GLN A 123 6.44 9.89 -13.82
C GLN A 123 7.04 10.53 -12.56
N ALA A 124 8.26 10.14 -12.18
CA ALA A 124 8.96 10.71 -11.05
C ALA A 124 9.23 12.20 -11.24
N LYS A 125 9.62 12.62 -12.46
CA LYS A 125 9.80 14.04 -12.79
C LYS A 125 8.50 14.84 -12.60
N VAL A 126 7.39 14.36 -13.15
CA VAL A 126 6.09 15.03 -12.99
C VAL A 126 5.67 15.04 -11.53
N PHE A 127 5.85 13.93 -10.81
CA PHE A 127 5.51 13.83 -9.39
C PHE A 127 6.32 14.81 -8.55
N LEU A 128 7.64 14.90 -8.76
CA LEU A 128 8.50 15.86 -8.08
C LEU A 128 8.03 17.30 -8.31
N THR A 129 7.73 17.67 -9.56
CA THR A 129 7.18 19.00 -9.88
C THR A 129 5.85 19.26 -9.19
N LEU A 130 4.96 18.26 -9.08
CA LEU A 130 3.71 18.41 -8.34
C LEU A 130 3.95 18.65 -6.84
N MET A 131 4.93 17.96 -6.26
CA MET A 131 5.28 18.12 -4.85
C MET A 131 5.89 19.51 -4.57
N GLU A 132 6.75 20.00 -5.47
CA GLU A 132 7.30 21.37 -5.39
C GLU A 132 6.17 22.42 -5.44
N LEU A 133 5.28 22.33 -6.43
CA LEU A 133 4.15 23.26 -6.56
C LEU A 133 3.18 23.24 -5.37
N LEU A 134 3.04 22.09 -4.70
CA LEU A 134 2.24 22.00 -3.48
C LEU A 134 2.89 22.77 -2.33
N ASN A 135 4.22 22.74 -2.23
CA ASN A 135 4.96 23.47 -1.20
C ASN A 135 5.00 24.98 -1.50
N ASP A 136 5.08 25.39 -2.77
CA ASP A 136 5.04 26.81 -3.18
C ASP A 136 3.74 27.52 -2.75
N GLY A 137 2.63 26.78 -2.67
CA GLY A 137 1.35 27.30 -2.18
C GLY A 137 1.28 27.55 -0.67
N GLU A 138 2.28 27.11 0.11
CA GLU A 138 2.35 27.31 1.56
C GLU A 138 3.13 28.59 1.94
N GLU A 139 3.98 29.15 1.07
CA GLU A 139 4.79 30.34 1.37
C GLU A 139 3.95 31.63 1.51
N GLU A 140 2.84 31.78 0.78
CA GLU A 140 1.96 32.97 0.88
C GLU A 140 1.11 33.01 2.18
N LYS A 141 1.15 31.97 3.02
CA LYS A 141 0.39 31.90 4.30
C LYS A 141 1.26 31.70 5.54
N ALA A 142 2.57 31.92 5.45
CA ALA A 142 3.45 31.85 6.62
C ALA A 142 3.34 33.12 7.49
N VAL A 143 2.36 33.15 8.41
CA VAL A 143 2.43 33.99 9.61
C VAL A 143 3.53 33.40 10.53
N PRO A 144 4.42 34.20 11.13
CA PRO A 144 5.50 33.67 11.95
C PRO A 144 4.94 33.14 13.27
N VAL A 145 4.73 31.83 13.33
CA VAL A 145 4.42 31.15 14.59
C VAL A 145 5.71 30.57 15.14
N THR A 146 6.09 31.10 16.29
CA THR A 146 7.21 30.68 17.12
C THR A 146 7.18 29.16 17.36
N ASN A 147 8.32 28.52 17.15
CA ASN A 147 8.60 27.14 17.53
C ASN A 147 8.06 26.80 18.93
N THR A 148 7.15 25.82 19.00
CA THR A 148 7.21 24.62 19.87
C THR A 148 5.88 23.87 19.82
N ALA A 149 5.71 22.96 18.85
CA ALA A 149 4.84 21.79 18.97
C ALA A 149 5.18 20.81 17.83
N PRO A 150 5.38 19.51 18.09
CA PRO A 150 5.62 18.52 17.04
C PRO A 150 4.38 18.38 16.13
N ARG A 151 4.64 18.34 14.82
CA ARG A 151 3.66 18.30 13.74
C ARG A 151 2.89 16.96 13.76
N ARG A 152 1.57 17.07 13.91
CA ARG A 152 0.59 15.98 13.87
C ARG A 152 0.70 15.14 12.58
N SER A 153 0.75 13.82 12.73
CA SER A 153 0.87 12.81 11.66
C SER A 153 -0.08 13.04 10.49
N GLN A 154 0.47 13.44 9.35
CA GLN A 154 -0.25 13.74 8.10
C GLN A 154 -0.57 12.44 7.35
N ARG A 155 -1.49 11.64 7.90
CA ARG A 155 -2.17 10.55 7.20
C ARG A 155 -3.65 10.88 7.26
N TYR A 156 -4.26 11.11 6.09
CA TYR A 156 -5.62 11.63 5.89
C TYR A 156 -5.75 13.14 6.09
N SER A 157 -5.53 13.92 5.04
CA SER A 157 -5.97 15.32 4.95
C SER A 157 -7.50 15.39 4.88
N VAL A 158 -8.16 15.10 6.00
CA VAL A 158 -9.53 15.57 6.24
C VAL A 158 -9.37 17.03 6.65
N SER A 159 -9.98 17.97 5.93
CA SER A 159 -9.93 19.37 6.36
C SER A 159 -10.52 19.50 7.76
N ASP A 160 -10.05 20.46 8.57
CA ASP A 160 -10.55 20.67 9.93
C ASP A 160 -12.08 20.80 9.95
N GLU A 161 -12.65 21.48 8.95
CA GLU A 161 -14.09 21.61 8.75
C GLU A 161 -14.82 20.27 8.47
N GLU A 162 -14.19 19.37 7.71
CA GLU A 162 -14.77 18.05 7.41
C GLU A 162 -14.65 17.13 8.64
N ARG A 163 -13.57 17.27 9.41
CA ARG A 163 -13.35 16.56 10.67
C ARG A 163 -14.41 16.92 11.70
N GLU A 164 -14.70 18.21 11.89
CA GLU A 164 -15.74 18.70 12.79
C GLU A 164 -17.13 18.17 12.40
N LYS A 165 -17.47 18.16 11.11
CA LYS A 165 -18.75 17.61 10.61
C LYS A 165 -18.87 16.11 10.89
N ILE A 166 -17.78 15.36 10.71
CA ILE A 166 -17.73 13.92 10.99
C ILE A 166 -17.91 13.66 12.49
N LEU A 167 -17.22 14.42 13.35
CA LEU A 167 -17.34 14.27 14.80
C LEU A 167 -18.74 14.64 15.29
N ALA A 168 -19.29 15.78 14.88
CA ALA A 168 -20.64 16.22 15.24
C ALA A 168 -21.72 15.19 14.84
N LYS A 169 -21.54 14.51 13.70
CA LYS A 169 -22.47 13.47 13.23
C LYS A 169 -22.41 12.18 14.05
N ASN A 170 -21.23 11.82 14.55
CA ASN A 170 -21.01 10.55 15.27
C ASN A 170 -21.18 10.69 16.79
N PHE A 171 -20.96 11.90 17.33
CA PHE A 171 -21.07 12.26 18.75
C PHE A 171 -22.26 13.22 18.98
N PRO A 172 -23.51 12.72 19.00
CA PRO A 172 -24.71 13.56 19.10
C PRO A 172 -24.84 14.31 20.44
N GLN A 173 -24.09 13.92 21.47
CA GLN A 173 -24.09 14.53 22.80
C GLN A 173 -22.77 15.26 23.12
N GLY A 174 -21.98 15.60 22.09
CA GLY A 174 -20.67 16.24 22.23
C GLY A 174 -19.51 15.24 22.30
N LEU A 175 -18.28 15.73 22.18
CA LEU A 175 -17.06 14.90 22.04
C LEU A 175 -16.79 13.96 23.21
N ASN A 176 -17.38 14.24 24.39
CA ASN A 176 -17.30 13.39 25.59
C ASN A 176 -18.54 12.50 25.78
N GLY A 177 -19.45 12.48 24.81
CA GLY A 177 -20.69 11.72 24.84
C GLY A 177 -20.59 10.39 24.11
N PRO A 178 -21.63 9.53 24.21
CA PRO A 178 -21.65 8.24 23.56
C PRO A 178 -21.72 8.37 22.03
N LEU A 179 -21.04 7.46 21.35
CA LEU A 179 -21.11 7.27 19.91
C LEU A 179 -22.50 6.77 19.52
N ARG A 180 -23.07 7.37 18.45
CA ARG A 180 -24.36 6.93 17.92
C ARG A 180 -24.32 5.48 17.42
N THR A 181 -23.27 5.12 16.67
CA THR A 181 -22.99 3.77 16.18
C THR A 181 -21.49 3.64 15.89
N PHE A 182 -20.97 2.40 15.93
CA PHE A 182 -19.59 2.11 15.50
C PHE A 182 -19.50 1.39 14.13
N TYR A 183 -20.63 1.25 13.42
CA TYR A 183 -20.69 0.78 12.02
C TYR A 183 -20.36 1.91 11.04
N LEU A 184 -19.14 2.44 11.15
CA LEU A 184 -18.69 3.61 10.41
C LEU A 184 -17.95 3.22 9.13
N GLN A 185 -18.08 4.07 8.10
CA GLN A 185 -17.18 4.05 6.94
C GLN A 185 -15.75 4.30 7.41
N GLU A 186 -14.77 3.72 6.73
CA GLU A 186 -13.36 3.71 7.14
C GLU A 186 -12.82 5.13 7.46
N LYS A 187 -13.16 6.13 6.64
CA LYS A 187 -12.82 7.54 6.86
C LYS A 187 -13.37 8.10 8.18
N HIS A 188 -14.64 7.82 8.49
CA HIS A 188 -15.27 8.27 9.73
C HIS A 188 -14.72 7.53 10.94
N ARG A 189 -14.42 6.24 10.78
CA ARG A 189 -13.85 5.40 11.84
C ARG A 189 -12.49 5.93 12.29
N LEU A 190 -11.63 6.30 11.35
CA LEU A 190 -10.31 6.85 11.64
C LEU A 190 -10.39 8.14 12.46
N VAL A 191 -11.23 9.09 12.04
CA VAL A 191 -11.42 10.37 12.75
C VAL A 191 -11.93 10.14 14.19
N VAL A 192 -12.87 9.21 14.36
CA VAL A 192 -13.39 8.84 15.69
C VAL A 192 -12.32 8.17 16.54
N LEU A 193 -11.55 7.22 15.99
CA LEU A 193 -10.48 6.53 16.72
C LEU A 193 -9.34 7.48 17.11
N GLU A 194 -9.01 8.43 16.24
CA GLU A 194 -8.01 9.46 16.53
C GLU A 194 -8.46 10.34 17.69
N GLU A 195 -9.72 10.79 17.71
CA GLU A 195 -10.29 11.57 18.81
C GLU A 195 -10.29 10.76 20.12
N LEU A 196 -10.72 9.48 20.06
CA LEU A 196 -10.70 8.59 21.23
C LEU A 196 -9.28 8.33 21.76
N SER A 197 -8.28 8.30 20.87
CA SER A 197 -6.87 8.17 21.29
C SER A 197 -6.41 9.38 22.11
N GLY A 198 -7.05 10.55 21.95
CA GLY A 198 -6.80 11.75 22.74
C GLY A 198 -7.06 11.60 24.23
N HIS A 199 -7.86 10.61 24.65
CA HIS A 199 -8.14 10.29 26.05
C HIS A 199 -7.04 9.46 26.74
N PHE A 200 -5.96 9.15 26.02
CA PHE A 200 -4.78 8.47 26.54
C PHE A 200 -3.56 9.38 26.45
N ASP A 201 -2.82 9.49 27.56
CA ASP A 201 -1.64 10.33 27.68
C ASP A 201 -0.41 9.63 27.09
N PHE A 202 0.45 10.40 26.43
CA PHE A 202 1.74 9.90 25.96
C PHE A 202 2.66 9.59 27.15
N GLY A 203 3.41 8.48 27.05
CA GLY A 203 4.32 8.04 28.10
C GLY A 203 3.66 7.37 29.32
N SER A 204 2.32 7.27 29.33
CA SER A 204 1.58 6.54 30.36
C SER A 204 1.25 5.11 29.92
N THR A 205 1.27 4.18 30.87
CA THR A 205 0.80 2.80 30.68
C THR A 205 -0.49 2.59 31.45
N TYR A 206 -1.41 1.85 30.85
CA TYR A 206 -2.75 1.61 31.36
C TYR A 206 -3.03 0.12 31.39
N THR A 207 -3.71 -0.34 32.43
CA THR A 207 -4.22 -1.70 32.52
C THR A 207 -5.44 -1.88 31.62
N GLU A 208 -5.79 -3.14 31.32
CA GLU A 208 -7.01 -3.45 30.55
C GLU A 208 -8.25 -2.81 31.17
N LYS A 209 -8.35 -2.84 32.51
CA LYS A 209 -9.47 -2.25 33.26
C LYS A 209 -9.54 -0.73 33.04
N GLU A 210 -8.41 -0.04 33.15
CA GLU A 210 -8.36 1.42 32.95
C GLU A 210 -8.63 1.84 31.50
N VAL A 211 -8.27 1.00 30.53
CA VAL A 211 -8.65 1.24 29.12
C VAL A 211 -10.15 1.06 28.94
N ASN A 212 -10.73 0.01 29.53
CA ASN A 212 -12.17 -0.23 29.45
C ASN A 212 -12.97 0.88 30.13
N ASP A 213 -12.56 1.31 31.33
CA ASP A 213 -13.22 2.37 32.09
C ASP A 213 -13.20 3.71 31.32
N ARG A 214 -12.15 3.98 30.53
CA ARG A 214 -12.07 5.17 29.66
C ARG A 214 -12.90 5.05 28.39
N LEU A 215 -13.09 3.85 27.84
CA LEU A 215 -13.83 3.64 26.60
C LEU A 215 -15.34 3.40 26.82
N ALA A 216 -15.73 2.92 28.00
CA ALA A 216 -17.11 2.63 28.37
C ALA A 216 -18.09 3.82 28.19
N PRO A 217 -17.72 5.08 28.46
CA PRO A 217 -18.61 6.23 28.22
C PRO A 217 -18.93 6.46 26.74
N PHE A 218 -18.08 5.96 25.82
CA PHE A 218 -18.19 6.23 24.40
C PHE A 218 -18.95 5.15 23.64
N TYR A 219 -18.82 3.89 24.04
CA TYR A 219 -19.52 2.78 23.37
C TYR A 219 -19.62 1.58 24.30
N ASP A 220 -20.82 0.98 24.37
CA ASP A 220 -21.10 -0.18 25.23
C ASP A 220 -20.18 -1.37 24.92
N ASP A 221 -19.83 -1.56 23.64
CA ASP A 221 -18.82 -2.54 23.21
C ASP A 221 -17.43 -1.90 23.17
N TYR A 222 -16.94 -1.52 24.35
CA TYR A 222 -15.60 -0.97 24.55
C TYR A 222 -14.49 -1.95 24.14
N ALA A 223 -14.77 -3.26 24.11
CA ALA A 223 -13.84 -4.28 23.64
C ALA A 223 -13.57 -4.15 22.13
N VAL A 224 -14.61 -3.82 21.34
CA VAL A 224 -14.47 -3.47 19.92
C VAL A 224 -13.67 -2.18 19.76
N LEU A 225 -13.98 -1.10 20.49
CA LEU A 225 -13.20 0.14 20.40
C LEU A 225 -11.71 -0.09 20.69
N ARG A 226 -11.40 -0.82 21.76
CA ARG A 226 -10.04 -1.18 22.15
C ARG A 226 -9.33 -1.97 21.05
N ARG A 227 -10.00 -2.96 20.46
CA ARG A 227 -9.45 -3.75 19.35
C ARG A 227 -9.11 -2.87 18.16
N TYR A 228 -9.99 -1.96 17.78
CA TYR A 228 -9.79 -1.07 16.64
C TYR A 228 -8.70 -0.02 16.92
N LEU A 229 -8.59 0.51 18.13
CA LEU A 229 -7.49 1.40 18.53
C LEU A 229 -6.13 0.70 18.38
N ILE A 230 -6.05 -0.61 18.64
CA ILE A 230 -4.84 -1.40 18.42
C ILE A 230 -4.63 -1.72 16.94
N GLU A 231 -5.66 -2.20 16.23
CA GLU A 231 -5.56 -2.57 14.81
C GLU A 231 -5.13 -1.39 13.92
N TYR A 232 -5.60 -0.18 14.25
CA TYR A 232 -5.25 1.04 13.54
C TYR A 232 -3.99 1.73 14.09
N GLY A 233 -3.36 1.18 15.13
CA GLY A 233 -2.07 1.63 15.64
C GLY A 233 -2.08 2.88 16.52
N PHE A 234 -3.24 3.25 17.08
CA PHE A 234 -3.37 4.34 18.05
C PHE A 234 -2.95 3.92 19.48
N LEU A 235 -3.21 2.67 19.83
CA LEU A 235 -2.76 2.04 21.08
C LEU A 235 -1.90 0.81 20.79
N GLU A 236 -0.91 0.57 21.62
CA GLU A 236 -0.20 -0.71 21.68
C GLU A 236 -0.59 -1.46 22.95
N ARG A 237 -0.34 -2.78 22.95
CA ARG A 237 -0.54 -3.64 24.11
C ARG A 237 0.63 -4.59 24.28
N SER A 238 0.88 -4.98 25.53
CA SER A 238 1.75 -6.11 25.84
C SER A 238 1.15 -7.43 25.31
N ALA A 239 2.00 -8.40 24.98
CA ALA A 239 1.58 -9.68 24.40
C ALA A 239 0.68 -10.50 25.34
N ASP A 240 0.82 -10.31 26.65
CA ASP A 240 -0.01 -10.88 27.72
C ASP A 240 -1.31 -10.10 27.98
N GLY A 241 -1.51 -8.94 27.33
CA GLY A 241 -2.69 -8.10 27.49
C GLY A 241 -2.74 -7.32 28.81
N SER A 242 -1.68 -7.34 29.63
CA SER A 242 -1.69 -6.70 30.95
C SER A 242 -1.61 -5.18 30.91
N SER A 243 -1.05 -4.63 29.83
CA SER A 243 -0.69 -3.23 29.72
C SER A 243 -0.92 -2.69 28.31
N TYR A 244 -1.35 -1.44 28.25
CA TYR A 244 -1.70 -0.68 27.05
C TYR A 244 -1.04 0.69 27.13
N TRP A 245 -0.59 1.26 26.02
CA TRP A 245 -0.05 2.62 25.98
C TRP A 245 -0.35 3.28 24.65
N ARG A 246 -0.45 4.62 24.66
CA ARG A 246 -0.60 5.39 23.43
C ARG A 246 0.71 5.45 22.69
N LYS A 247 0.69 5.10 21.41
CA LYS A 247 1.87 5.09 20.56
C LYS A 247 2.30 6.53 20.24
N GLY A 248 3.54 6.89 20.59
CA GLY A 248 4.13 8.20 20.26
C GLY A 248 4.33 8.39 18.76
N GLU A 249 4.34 9.63 18.30
CA GLU A 249 4.46 10.00 16.87
C GLU A 249 5.76 9.50 16.20
N THR A 250 6.74 9.05 16.97
CA THR A 250 8.06 8.62 16.48
C THR A 250 8.15 7.22 15.90
N GLU A 251 7.11 6.37 15.97
CA GLU A 251 7.24 4.95 15.58
C GLU A 251 6.14 4.40 14.65
N MET A 252 5.51 5.23 13.80
CA MET A 252 4.66 4.71 12.71
C MET A 252 5.48 4.28 11.48
N ASN A 253 6.28 3.22 11.62
CA ASN A 253 6.89 2.57 10.46
C ASN A 253 5.91 1.55 9.84
N THR A 254 5.04 2.01 8.95
CA THR A 254 4.11 1.16 8.17
C THR A 254 4.80 0.33 7.08
N ASP A 255 6.13 0.38 6.99
CA ASP A 255 6.93 -0.44 6.08
C ASP A 255 7.81 -1.47 6.81
N SER A 256 7.56 -1.76 8.09
CA SER A 256 8.20 -2.91 8.71
C SER A 256 7.80 -4.21 7.99
N LYS A 257 8.81 -4.93 7.52
CA LYS A 257 8.74 -6.27 6.92
C LYS A 257 7.90 -7.22 7.81
N ASP A 258 7.85 -6.99 9.12
CA ASP A 258 7.06 -7.75 10.07
C ASP A 258 5.56 -7.45 10.03
N TYR A 259 5.11 -6.22 9.73
CA TYR A 259 3.68 -5.92 9.59
C TYR A 259 3.08 -6.59 8.35
N LYS A 260 3.77 -6.49 7.20
CA LYS A 260 3.37 -7.21 5.96
C LYS A 260 3.46 -8.73 6.13
N LYS A 261 4.39 -9.23 6.95
CA LYS A 261 4.56 -10.66 7.24
C LYS A 261 3.45 -11.15 8.19
N GLN A 262 3.14 -10.41 9.25
CA GLN A 262 2.03 -10.69 10.17
C GLN A 262 0.68 -10.62 9.46
N MET A 263 0.44 -9.65 8.58
CA MET A 263 -0.78 -9.60 7.76
C MET A 263 -0.88 -10.74 6.75
N LYS A 264 0.25 -11.16 6.16
CA LYS A 264 0.29 -12.39 5.33
C LYS A 264 0.06 -13.65 6.14
N GLN A 265 0.52 -13.69 7.39
CA GLN A 265 0.40 -14.84 8.29
C GLN A 265 -1.04 -14.98 8.82
N LEU A 266 -1.67 -13.87 9.22
CA LEU A 266 -3.09 -13.79 9.54
C LEU A 266 -3.97 -14.12 8.33
N ALA A 267 -3.62 -13.65 7.12
CA ALA A 267 -4.32 -14.04 5.89
C ALA A 267 -4.15 -15.54 5.53
N LYS A 268 -3.08 -16.18 6.03
CA LYS A 268 -2.82 -17.62 5.87
C LYS A 268 -3.60 -18.45 6.90
N GLU A 269 -3.83 -17.89 8.09
CA GLU A 269 -4.56 -18.51 9.20
C GLU A 269 -6.08 -18.39 9.07
N VAL A 270 -6.60 -17.39 8.34
CA VAL A 270 -8.02 -17.34 7.98
C VAL A 270 -8.31 -18.48 7.00
N LYS A 271 -8.82 -19.60 7.53
CA LYS A 271 -9.35 -20.73 6.76
C LYS A 271 -10.46 -20.23 5.83
N THR A 272 -10.15 -19.94 4.57
CA THR A 272 -11.15 -19.55 3.58
C THR A 272 -11.78 -20.79 2.98
N GLU A 273 -13.10 -20.91 3.13
CA GLU A 273 -13.91 -21.94 2.47
C GLU A 273 -14.21 -21.51 1.03
N GLY A 274 -14.01 -22.42 0.07
CA GLY A 274 -14.35 -22.22 -1.34
C GLY A 274 -15.58 -23.06 -1.70
N GLY A 275 -16.15 -22.87 -2.88
CA GLY A 275 -17.32 -23.65 -3.29
C GLY A 275 -17.99 -23.18 -4.57
N VAL A 276 -19.15 -23.75 -4.84
CA VAL A 276 -20.03 -23.40 -5.97
C VAL A 276 -21.17 -22.54 -5.46
N TYR A 277 -21.49 -21.47 -6.17
CA TYR A 277 -22.58 -20.55 -5.88
C TYR A 277 -23.55 -20.46 -7.05
N GLN A 278 -24.78 -20.07 -6.75
CA GLN A 278 -25.80 -19.69 -7.73
C GLN A 278 -26.18 -18.23 -7.59
N ILE A 279 -26.48 -17.60 -8.72
CA ILE A 279 -27.18 -16.33 -8.80
C ILE A 279 -28.54 -16.63 -9.43
N LYS A 280 -29.61 -16.47 -8.66
CA LYS A 280 -30.97 -16.74 -9.11
C LYS A 280 -31.73 -15.43 -9.27
N ASN A 281 -32.29 -15.22 -10.45
CA ASN A 281 -33.27 -14.16 -10.70
C ASN A 281 -34.63 -14.61 -10.16
N LEU A 282 -35.20 -13.82 -9.27
CA LEU A 282 -36.46 -14.12 -8.58
C LEU A 282 -37.69 -13.86 -9.46
N HIS A 283 -37.57 -13.08 -10.53
CA HIS A 283 -38.69 -12.81 -11.45
C HIS A 283 -38.91 -13.92 -12.48
N ASN A 284 -37.84 -14.47 -13.05
CA ASN A 284 -37.92 -15.44 -14.15
C ASN A 284 -37.32 -16.81 -13.79
N ASN A 285 -36.88 -16.99 -12.55
CA ASN A 285 -36.26 -18.21 -12.03
C ASN A 285 -34.99 -18.67 -12.79
N LYS A 286 -34.41 -17.82 -13.64
CA LYS A 286 -33.14 -18.13 -14.31
C LYS A 286 -32.01 -18.15 -13.30
N ILE A 287 -31.11 -19.11 -13.47
CA ILE A 287 -29.97 -19.33 -12.59
C ILE A 287 -28.64 -19.23 -13.34
N TYR A 288 -27.63 -18.68 -12.65
CA TYR A 288 -26.23 -18.66 -13.07
C TYR A 288 -25.40 -19.36 -12.01
N ILE A 289 -24.67 -20.40 -12.39
CA ILE A 289 -23.75 -21.14 -11.53
C ILE A 289 -22.33 -20.61 -11.75
N GLY A 290 -21.60 -20.38 -10.67
CA GLY A 290 -20.18 -20.05 -10.71
C GLY A 290 -19.42 -20.76 -9.60
N SER A 291 -18.11 -20.91 -9.76
CA SER A 291 -17.23 -21.46 -8.73
C SER A 291 -16.30 -20.39 -8.18
N THR A 292 -15.96 -20.49 -6.89
CA THR A 292 -14.96 -19.63 -6.26
C THR A 292 -14.07 -20.40 -5.28
N PRO A 293 -12.76 -20.13 -5.26
CA PRO A 293 -11.87 -20.67 -4.23
C PRO A 293 -12.05 -20.00 -2.85
N ASN A 294 -12.82 -18.91 -2.74
CA ASN A 294 -13.01 -18.18 -1.49
C ASN A 294 -14.41 -17.53 -1.43
N ILE A 295 -15.23 -17.88 -0.45
CA ILE A 295 -16.59 -17.37 -0.26
C ILE A 295 -16.66 -15.83 -0.21
N LYS A 296 -15.62 -15.15 0.27
CA LYS A 296 -15.57 -13.67 0.32
C LYS A 296 -15.57 -13.03 -1.07
N THR A 297 -15.26 -13.75 -2.14
CA THR A 297 -15.32 -13.22 -3.51
C THR A 297 -16.74 -12.93 -3.99
N LEU A 298 -17.78 -13.48 -3.34
CA LEU A 298 -19.17 -13.21 -3.70
C LEU A 298 -19.51 -11.72 -3.58
N ASN A 299 -18.91 -11.02 -2.62
CA ASN A 299 -19.02 -9.56 -2.52
C ASN A 299 -18.45 -8.86 -3.75
N GLY A 300 -17.35 -9.39 -4.31
CA GLY A 300 -16.76 -8.93 -5.56
C GLY A 300 -17.66 -9.20 -6.77
N VAL A 301 -18.31 -10.36 -6.82
CA VAL A 301 -19.28 -10.69 -7.90
C VAL A 301 -20.51 -9.77 -7.86
N LYS A 302 -21.04 -9.48 -6.66
CA LYS A 302 -22.12 -8.50 -6.49
C LYS A 302 -21.67 -7.09 -6.93
N PHE A 303 -20.42 -6.74 -6.64
CA PHE A 303 -19.84 -5.46 -7.05
C PHE A 303 -19.66 -5.35 -8.57
N THR A 304 -19.21 -6.40 -9.26
CA THR A 304 -19.06 -6.37 -10.73
C THR A 304 -20.40 -6.25 -11.45
N LEU A 305 -21.45 -6.90 -10.93
CA LEU A 305 -22.83 -6.71 -11.42
C LEU A 305 -23.31 -5.27 -11.22
N LYS A 306 -23.01 -4.64 -10.07
CA LYS A 306 -23.35 -3.23 -9.80
C LYS A 306 -22.58 -2.25 -10.70
N MET A 307 -21.32 -2.56 -11.03
CA MET A 307 -20.45 -1.71 -11.85
C MET A 307 -20.57 -1.98 -13.35
N ASN A 308 -21.51 -2.83 -13.78
CA ASN A 308 -21.74 -3.20 -15.18
C ASN A 308 -20.52 -3.85 -15.88
N THR A 309 -19.73 -4.64 -15.13
CA THR A 309 -18.48 -5.27 -15.62
C THR A 309 -18.50 -6.81 -15.54
N HIS A 310 -19.65 -7.43 -15.30
CA HIS A 310 -19.75 -8.88 -15.22
C HIS A 310 -19.55 -9.56 -16.59
N GLN A 311 -18.85 -10.71 -16.63
CA GLN A 311 -18.50 -11.40 -17.87
C GLN A 311 -19.73 -11.93 -18.64
N ASN A 312 -20.78 -12.33 -17.91
CA ASN A 312 -22.02 -12.80 -18.52
C ASN A 312 -22.94 -11.62 -18.86
N LYS A 313 -22.95 -11.22 -20.14
CA LYS A 313 -23.75 -10.09 -20.65
C LYS A 313 -25.26 -10.29 -20.49
N LYS A 314 -25.78 -11.53 -20.56
CA LYS A 314 -27.22 -11.80 -20.39
C LYS A 314 -27.66 -11.55 -18.95
N LEU A 315 -26.89 -12.07 -18.00
CA LEU A 315 -27.11 -11.81 -16.57
C LEU A 315 -26.98 -10.32 -16.25
N GLN A 316 -25.96 -9.65 -16.79
CA GLN A 316 -25.73 -8.22 -16.57
C GLN A 316 -26.88 -7.35 -17.10
N ASN A 317 -27.40 -7.66 -18.30
CA ASN A 317 -28.52 -6.92 -18.88
C ASN A 317 -29.78 -7.07 -18.03
N GLU A 318 -30.11 -8.29 -17.61
CA GLU A 318 -31.27 -8.52 -16.73
C GLU A 318 -31.07 -7.92 -15.34
N TRP A 319 -29.84 -7.90 -14.81
CA TRP A 319 -29.50 -7.20 -13.57
C TRP A 319 -29.74 -5.70 -13.65
N ASN A 320 -29.38 -5.08 -14.79
CA ASN A 320 -29.62 -3.67 -15.03
C ASN A 320 -31.12 -3.36 -15.20
N THR A 321 -31.91 -4.29 -15.72
CA THR A 321 -33.35 -4.12 -15.94
C THR A 321 -34.18 -4.32 -14.66
N TYR A 322 -33.95 -5.40 -13.91
CA TYR A 322 -34.75 -5.75 -12.74
C TYR A 322 -34.18 -5.21 -11.42
N GLY A 323 -32.94 -4.73 -11.42
CA GLY A 323 -32.26 -4.19 -10.23
C GLY A 323 -31.72 -5.28 -9.29
N ALA A 324 -30.91 -4.87 -8.31
CA ALA A 324 -30.20 -5.79 -7.43
C ALA A 324 -31.12 -6.64 -6.52
N ASP A 325 -32.29 -6.11 -6.16
CA ASP A 325 -33.24 -6.77 -5.25
C ASP A 325 -33.97 -7.94 -5.93
N ALA A 326 -33.95 -7.99 -7.26
CA ALA A 326 -34.51 -9.08 -8.05
C ALA A 326 -33.62 -10.33 -8.12
N PHE A 327 -32.43 -10.32 -7.50
CA PHE A 327 -31.46 -11.40 -7.60
C PHE A 327 -30.96 -11.85 -6.23
N SER A 328 -30.90 -13.16 -6.04
CA SER A 328 -30.31 -13.80 -4.87
C SER A 328 -29.00 -14.47 -5.24
N ILE A 329 -27.97 -14.34 -4.39
CA ILE A 329 -26.68 -15.01 -4.54
C ILE A 329 -26.53 -15.96 -3.36
N GLU A 330 -26.45 -17.25 -3.63
CA GLU A 330 -26.48 -18.32 -2.62
C GLU A 330 -25.38 -19.34 -2.85
N MET A 331 -24.82 -19.90 -1.77
CA MET A 331 -23.86 -20.99 -1.85
C MET A 331 -24.60 -22.33 -2.01
N LEU A 332 -24.26 -23.08 -3.05
CA LEU A 332 -24.83 -24.40 -3.33
C LEU A 332 -24.04 -25.53 -2.66
N GLU A 333 -22.71 -25.47 -2.70
CA GLU A 333 -21.85 -26.49 -2.10
C GLU A 333 -20.52 -25.86 -1.66
N THR A 334 -20.14 -26.07 -0.40
CA THR A 334 -18.89 -25.59 0.19
C THR A 334 -17.86 -26.71 0.28
N ILE A 335 -16.64 -26.44 -0.16
CA ILE A 335 -15.50 -27.35 -0.04
C ILE A 335 -14.59 -26.81 1.05
N LYS A 336 -14.44 -27.59 2.12
CA LYS A 336 -13.48 -27.30 3.18
C LYS A 336 -12.07 -27.63 2.68
N ARG A 337 -11.11 -26.76 3.00
CA ARG A 337 -9.72 -26.90 2.58
C ARG A 337 -8.99 -27.89 3.49
N GLU A 338 -8.43 -28.96 2.93
CA GLU A 338 -7.49 -29.84 3.63
C GLU A 338 -6.08 -29.20 3.65
N GLU A 339 -5.40 -29.35 4.78
CA GLU A 339 -4.59 -28.31 5.44
C GLU A 339 -3.31 -27.80 4.74
N GLU A 340 -2.91 -28.32 3.57
CA GLU A 340 -1.66 -27.87 2.91
C GLU A 340 -1.73 -27.66 1.40
N LYS A 341 -2.89 -27.88 0.76
CA LYS A 341 -3.03 -27.66 -0.70
C LYS A 341 -3.99 -26.53 -1.01
N ALA A 342 -3.64 -25.68 -1.98
CA ALA A 342 -4.60 -24.76 -2.56
C ALA A 342 -5.73 -25.59 -3.20
N LEU A 343 -6.98 -25.12 -3.10
CA LEU A 343 -8.10 -25.77 -3.79
C LEU A 343 -7.75 -25.87 -5.28
N SER A 344 -7.64 -27.11 -5.76
CA SER A 344 -7.27 -27.34 -7.15
C SER A 344 -8.37 -26.78 -8.04
N LYS A 345 -7.97 -25.97 -9.04
CA LYS A 345 -8.88 -25.48 -10.08
C LYS A 345 -9.67 -26.63 -10.73
N LYS A 346 -9.10 -27.84 -10.78
CA LYS A 346 -9.78 -29.04 -11.30
C LYS A 346 -10.96 -29.48 -10.43
N ASP A 347 -10.88 -29.37 -9.12
CA ASP A 347 -11.93 -29.85 -8.21
C ASP A 347 -13.11 -28.89 -8.16
N LEU A 348 -12.83 -27.57 -8.19
CA LEU A 348 -13.86 -26.54 -8.36
C LEU A 348 -14.60 -26.69 -9.69
N LEU A 349 -13.88 -26.94 -10.78
CA LEU A 349 -14.48 -27.16 -12.10
C LEU A 349 -15.32 -28.44 -12.17
N LYS A 350 -14.91 -29.51 -11.48
CA LYS A 350 -15.70 -30.76 -11.39
C LYS A 350 -17.01 -30.53 -10.63
N LEU A 351 -16.97 -29.79 -9.53
CA LEU A 351 -18.17 -29.48 -8.76
C LEU A 351 -19.07 -28.51 -9.51
N GLU A 352 -18.52 -27.50 -10.16
CA GLU A 352 -19.26 -26.63 -11.07
C GLU A 352 -19.94 -27.45 -12.19
N ALA A 353 -19.23 -28.39 -12.81
CA ALA A 353 -19.79 -29.28 -13.83
C ALA A 353 -20.93 -30.15 -13.30
N LYS A 354 -20.78 -30.75 -12.10
CA LYS A 354 -21.83 -31.52 -11.43
C LYS A 354 -23.10 -30.69 -11.20
N TRP A 355 -22.96 -29.43 -10.79
CA TRP A 355 -24.09 -28.53 -10.58
C TRP A 355 -24.70 -28.02 -11.89
N LEU A 356 -23.89 -27.78 -12.92
CA LEU A 356 -24.37 -27.48 -14.27
C LEU A 356 -25.19 -28.63 -14.86
N GLU A 357 -24.77 -29.89 -14.63
CA GLU A 357 -25.48 -31.09 -15.08
C GLU A 357 -26.79 -31.30 -14.32
N LYS A 358 -26.78 -31.08 -13.00
CA LYS A 358 -27.96 -31.27 -12.12
C LYS A 358 -29.03 -30.19 -12.31
N LEU A 359 -28.63 -28.92 -12.43
CA LEU A 359 -29.57 -27.79 -12.47
C LEU A 359 -29.88 -27.32 -13.89
N GLN A 360 -29.15 -27.80 -14.90
CA GLN A 360 -29.38 -27.50 -16.32
C GLN A 360 -29.67 -26.00 -16.58
N PRO A 361 -28.80 -25.05 -16.18
CA PRO A 361 -29.06 -23.61 -16.26
C PRO A 361 -28.92 -23.05 -17.69
N TYR A 362 -29.51 -23.74 -18.66
CA TYR A 362 -29.43 -23.45 -20.09
C TYR A 362 -30.78 -22.96 -20.64
N GLY A 363 -30.75 -22.22 -21.75
CA GLY A 363 -31.96 -21.79 -22.46
C GLY A 363 -32.85 -20.87 -21.62
N GLU A 364 -34.12 -21.24 -21.44
CA GLU A 364 -35.09 -20.45 -20.66
C GLU A 364 -34.88 -20.57 -19.14
N LYS A 365 -34.09 -21.55 -18.68
CA LYS A 365 -33.90 -21.86 -17.26
C LYS A 365 -32.60 -21.27 -16.66
N GLY A 366 -31.75 -20.64 -17.46
CA GLY A 366 -30.54 -20.03 -16.90
C GLY A 366 -29.69 -19.21 -17.88
N TYR A 367 -28.58 -18.72 -17.35
CA TYR A 367 -27.70 -17.77 -18.06
C TYR A 367 -26.54 -18.43 -18.79
N HIS A 368 -26.43 -19.76 -18.77
CA HIS A 368 -25.39 -20.50 -19.47
C HIS A 368 -25.80 -20.80 -20.91
N SER A 369 -24.83 -20.74 -21.82
CA SER A 369 -25.00 -21.31 -23.16
C SER A 369 -24.75 -22.82 -23.08
N PRO A 370 -25.54 -23.67 -23.77
CA PRO A 370 -25.22 -25.09 -23.89
C PRO A 370 -23.81 -25.23 -24.47
N LYS A 371 -22.98 -26.13 -23.91
CA LYS A 371 -21.75 -26.51 -24.61
C LYS A 371 -22.18 -27.15 -25.92
N ALA A 372 -21.77 -26.56 -27.04
CA ALA A 372 -21.88 -27.24 -28.32
C ALA A 372 -21.14 -28.57 -28.19
N ASP A 373 -21.80 -29.67 -28.55
CA ASP A 373 -21.17 -30.97 -28.68
C ASP A 373 -19.90 -30.81 -29.51
N THR A 374 -18.74 -30.98 -28.88
CA THR A 374 -17.54 -31.41 -29.59
C THR A 374 -17.85 -32.79 -30.13
N LYS A 375 -18.46 -32.82 -31.33
CA LYS A 375 -18.47 -34.00 -32.18
C LYS A 375 -17.02 -34.43 -32.37
N GLU A 376 -16.77 -35.69 -32.05
CA GLU A 376 -15.64 -36.47 -32.53
C GLU A 376 -15.34 -36.14 -34.00
N LYS A 377 -14.08 -35.80 -34.27
CA LYS A 377 -13.34 -36.23 -35.45
C LYS A 377 -11.85 -36.07 -35.23
#